data_AF-A0A7Z7G5R0-F1
#
_entry.id   AF-A0A7Z7G5R0-F1
#
_cell.length_a   1.000
_cell.length_b   1.000
_cell.length_c   1.000
_cell.angle_alpha   90.00
_cell.angle_beta   90.00
_cell.angle_gamma   90.00
#
_symmetry.space_group_name_H-M   'P 1'
#
loop_
_entity.id
_entity.type
_entity.pdbx_description
1 polymer ?
#
loop_
_entity_poly.entity_id
_entity_poly.type
_entity_poly.pdbx_seq_one_letter_code
_entity_poly.pdbx_strand_id
1 'polypeptide(L)'
;MFGFRFVKFQPSEYVMKVKNGQVQRQGVGLSFYYYEPTTSVVVLPVSSVDVPFMFEEITADYQTVTIQGQLSYRIVDYMKITQSLNYTYNLRKNRYISDDPGKLDQRVITTAKVLTKKHLEQMPLKEAIQSSERLASSMKREVVQSEELEKLGVELMSLSILAILPNKETMRALEAQAREEILRQADEALYVRRNASIEQERKVKENELNTEIAVETKKQQIRETQLHAERSVKQKQNEMEQEQLQFNTAMEERKQQLIELTIANQNAEADAKAYEIAAVMNSLQQVEPSVLQAMANMGMNSDKLIALAFQELAENAGKIGQLNISPDLLQGLMNPPTREQGGRAR
;
A
#
# COMPACT_ATOMS: atom_id res chain seq x y z
N MET A 1 -4.49 83.71 -62.41
CA MET A 1 -4.09 83.20 -61.08
C MET A 1 -2.61 82.79 -61.14
N PHE A 2 -1.69 83.52 -60.50
CA PHE A 2 -0.25 83.61 -60.81
C PHE A 2 0.63 82.34 -60.58
N GLY A 3 0.07 81.14 -60.44
CA GLY A 3 0.84 79.88 -60.36
C GLY A 3 1.69 79.67 -59.10
N PHE A 4 1.81 80.69 -58.23
CA PHE A 4 2.47 80.60 -56.93
C PHE A 4 1.49 80.08 -55.87
N ARG A 5 1.94 79.10 -55.09
CA ARG A 5 1.17 78.47 -54.02
C ARG A 5 2.04 78.21 -52.80
N PHE A 6 1.39 78.11 -51.65
CA PHE A 6 2.01 77.71 -50.40
C PHE A 6 1.63 76.26 -50.09
N VAL A 7 2.56 75.49 -49.56
CA VAL A 7 2.30 74.15 -49.03
C VAL A 7 3.06 73.93 -47.73
N LYS A 8 2.44 73.17 -46.83
CA LYS A 8 2.99 72.74 -45.56
C LYS A 8 2.81 71.22 -45.44
N PHE A 9 3.90 70.50 -45.21
CA PHE A 9 3.91 69.06 -45.04
C PHE A 9 3.91 68.68 -43.56
N GLN A 10 3.51 67.44 -43.28
CA GLN A 10 3.45 66.92 -41.92
C GLN A 10 4.85 66.56 -41.40
N PRO A 11 5.09 66.58 -40.08
CA PRO A 11 6.35 66.10 -39.49
C PRO A 11 6.65 64.61 -39.74
N SER A 12 5.68 63.84 -40.24
CA SER A 12 5.83 62.45 -40.65
C SER A 12 6.22 62.29 -42.13
N GLU A 13 6.41 63.40 -42.85
CA GLU A 13 6.69 63.40 -44.29
C GLU A 13 8.08 63.98 -44.57
N TYR A 14 8.90 63.21 -45.26
CA TYR A 14 10.14 63.68 -45.86
C TYR A 14 9.83 64.23 -47.25
N VAL A 15 10.30 65.45 -47.54
CA VAL A 15 9.92 66.16 -48.75
C VAL A 15 11.16 66.58 -49.51
N MET A 16 11.15 66.41 -50.84
CA MET A 16 12.16 66.99 -51.74
C MET A 16 11.48 67.93 -52.74
N LYS A 17 11.94 69.18 -52.77
CA LYS A 17 11.55 70.17 -53.78
C LYS A 17 12.53 70.12 -54.94
N VAL A 18 12.06 69.69 -56.11
CA VAL A 18 12.85 69.59 -57.33
C VAL A 18 12.42 70.68 -58.31
N LYS A 19 13.40 71.42 -58.84
CA LYS A 19 13.17 72.42 -59.89
C LYS A 19 14.31 72.33 -60.89
N ASN A 20 13.99 72.32 -62.19
CA ASN A 20 14.96 72.18 -63.28
C ASN A 20 15.91 70.98 -63.11
N GLY A 21 15.39 69.85 -62.61
CA GLY A 21 16.16 68.61 -62.42
C GLY A 21 17.10 68.60 -61.20
N GLN A 22 17.16 69.67 -60.40
CA GLN A 22 17.98 69.72 -59.18
C GLN A 22 17.12 69.80 -57.91
N VAL A 23 17.56 69.12 -56.86
CA VAL A 23 16.95 69.21 -55.53
C VAL A 23 17.34 70.54 -54.89
N GLN A 24 16.38 71.45 -54.70
CA GLN A 24 16.63 72.76 -54.12
C GLN A 24 16.49 72.78 -52.59
N ARG A 25 15.55 71.98 -52.05
CA ARG A 25 15.32 71.84 -50.61
C ARG A 25 14.85 70.42 -50.30
N GLN A 26 15.33 69.88 -49.18
CA GLN A 26 14.90 68.58 -48.68
C GLN A 26 14.89 68.54 -47.16
N GLY A 27 14.00 67.73 -46.56
CA GLY A 27 13.87 67.61 -45.12
C GLY A 27 12.49 67.14 -44.67
N VAL A 28 12.35 66.93 -43.36
CA VAL A 28 11.10 66.47 -42.73
C VAL A 28 10.21 67.65 -42.36
N GLY A 29 8.90 67.56 -42.62
CA GLY A 29 7.92 68.57 -42.18
C GLY A 29 8.13 69.96 -42.78
N LEU A 30 8.70 70.01 -43.99
CA LEU A 30 9.01 71.28 -44.65
C LEU A 30 7.74 72.07 -44.98
N SER A 31 7.90 73.39 -45.06
CA SER A 31 6.91 74.28 -45.64
C SER A 31 7.59 75.26 -46.59
N PHE A 32 6.96 75.56 -47.72
CA PHE A 32 7.53 76.48 -48.70
C PHE A 32 6.50 76.98 -49.71
N TYR A 33 6.84 78.12 -50.32
CA TYR A 33 6.19 78.58 -51.54
C TYR A 33 6.80 77.89 -52.77
N TYR A 34 5.96 77.57 -53.75
CA TYR A 34 6.36 76.95 -55.00
C TYR A 34 5.61 77.52 -56.20
N TYR A 35 6.26 77.47 -57.37
CA TYR A 35 5.65 77.81 -58.66
C TYR A 35 5.27 76.51 -59.36
N GLU A 36 3.98 76.25 -59.45
CA GLU A 36 3.44 74.95 -59.84
C GLU A 36 3.90 74.44 -61.22
N PRO A 37 3.97 75.26 -62.29
CA PRO A 37 4.34 74.76 -63.62
C PRO A 37 5.77 74.21 -63.73
N THR A 38 6.69 74.58 -62.84
CA THR A 38 8.11 74.20 -62.94
C THR A 38 8.64 73.44 -61.73
N THR A 39 7.81 73.24 -60.70
CA THR A 39 8.24 72.62 -59.45
C THR A 39 7.62 71.24 -59.31
N SER A 40 8.46 70.22 -59.20
CA SER A 40 8.04 68.88 -58.79
C SER A 40 8.33 68.71 -57.31
N VAL A 41 7.44 68.01 -56.61
CA VAL A 41 7.61 67.69 -55.20
C VAL A 41 7.53 66.20 -55.02
N VAL A 42 8.50 65.64 -54.30
CA VAL A 42 8.56 64.24 -53.92
C VAL A 42 8.27 64.16 -52.43
N VAL A 43 7.39 63.24 -52.04
CA VAL A 43 6.96 63.06 -50.64
C VAL A 43 7.18 61.60 -50.27
N LEU A 44 7.82 61.35 -49.13
CA LEU A 44 8.04 60.01 -48.60
C LEU A 44 7.60 59.93 -47.14
N PRO A 45 7.00 58.81 -46.70
CA PRO A 45 6.70 58.61 -45.29
C PRO A 45 7.98 58.37 -44.49
N VAL A 46 8.09 59.04 -43.34
CA VAL A 46 9.14 58.79 -42.34
C VAL A 46 8.70 57.69 -41.36
N SER A 47 7.39 57.52 -41.18
CA SER A 47 6.81 56.48 -40.35
C SER A 47 7.06 55.09 -40.93
N SER A 48 7.07 54.09 -40.06
CA SER A 48 7.00 52.69 -40.48
C SER A 48 5.66 52.40 -41.16
N VAL A 49 5.69 51.53 -42.16
CA VAL A 49 4.51 51.02 -42.86
C VAL A 49 4.34 49.56 -42.49
N ASP A 50 3.13 49.22 -42.07
CA ASP A 50 2.70 47.86 -41.79
C ASP A 50 2.02 47.27 -43.01
N VAL A 51 2.56 46.16 -43.51
CA VAL A 51 2.06 45.46 -44.68
C VAL A 51 1.65 44.04 -44.28
N PRO A 52 0.34 43.75 -44.23
CA PRO A 52 -0.13 42.39 -44.06
C PRO A 52 0.15 41.59 -45.34
N PHE A 53 0.48 40.31 -45.18
CA PHE A 53 0.70 39.41 -46.30
C PHE A 53 -0.01 38.08 -46.08
N MET A 54 -0.48 37.52 -47.19
CA MET A 54 -1.06 36.19 -47.25
C MET A 54 -0.72 35.57 -48.60
N PHE A 55 -0.08 34.40 -48.57
CA PHE A 55 0.25 33.66 -49.78
C PHE A 55 0.29 32.15 -49.50
N GLU A 56 0.14 31.37 -50.57
CA GLU A 56 0.21 29.91 -50.52
C GLU A 56 1.61 29.44 -50.94
N GLU A 57 2.10 28.43 -50.24
CA GLU A 57 3.32 27.68 -50.58
C GLU A 57 3.08 26.18 -50.37
N ILE A 58 4.05 25.39 -50.81
CA ILE A 58 4.01 23.92 -50.74
C ILE A 58 5.11 23.45 -49.79
N THR A 59 4.76 22.52 -48.89
CA THR A 59 5.69 21.88 -47.95
C THR A 59 6.45 20.73 -48.61
N ALA A 60 7.45 20.17 -47.91
CA ALA A 60 8.25 19.03 -48.39
C ALA A 60 7.41 17.78 -48.76
N ASP A 61 6.25 17.61 -48.12
CA ASP A 61 5.28 16.53 -48.35
C ASP A 61 4.17 16.90 -49.35
N TYR A 62 4.42 17.91 -50.19
CA TYR A 62 3.52 18.37 -51.25
C TYR A 62 2.14 18.82 -50.75
N GLN A 63 2.07 19.33 -49.53
CA GLN A 63 0.85 19.90 -48.97
C GLN A 63 0.83 21.41 -49.18
N THR A 64 -0.29 21.92 -49.69
CA THR A 64 -0.51 23.36 -49.81
C THR A 64 -0.81 23.94 -48.43
N VAL A 65 -0.03 24.95 -48.04
CA VAL A 65 -0.21 25.73 -46.83
C VAL A 65 -0.35 27.20 -47.15
N THR A 66 -1.23 27.87 -46.43
CA THR A 66 -1.42 29.31 -46.49
C THR A 66 -0.69 29.95 -45.33
N ILE A 67 0.25 30.84 -45.65
CA ILE A 67 1.01 31.61 -44.67
C ILE A 67 0.37 32.97 -44.55
N GLN A 68 0.00 33.33 -43.32
CA GLN A 68 -0.52 34.64 -42.96
C GLN A 68 0.45 35.32 -42.01
N GLY A 69 0.76 36.59 -42.28
CA GLY A 69 1.68 37.34 -41.46
C GLY A 69 1.61 38.83 -41.71
N GLN A 70 2.46 39.55 -41.00
CA GLN A 70 2.62 40.98 -41.14
C GLN A 70 4.10 41.33 -41.14
N LEU A 71 4.45 42.31 -41.97
CA LEU A 71 5.77 42.87 -42.07
C LEU A 71 5.68 44.37 -41.77
N SER A 72 6.68 44.92 -41.10
CA SER A 72 6.81 46.35 -40.90
C SER A 72 8.13 46.79 -41.48
N TYR A 73 8.12 47.80 -42.36
CA TYR A 73 9.34 48.38 -42.92
C TYR A 73 9.34 49.90 -42.81
N ARG A 74 10.51 50.51 -42.94
CA ARG A 74 10.67 51.97 -42.99
C ARG A 74 11.72 52.35 -44.03
N ILE A 75 11.53 53.48 -44.70
CA ILE A 75 12.52 54.06 -45.60
C ILE A 75 13.55 54.84 -44.78
N VAL A 76 14.82 54.49 -44.92
CA VAL A 76 15.94 55.14 -44.21
C VAL A 76 16.74 56.03 -45.16
N ASP A 77 16.96 55.58 -46.40
CA ASP A 77 17.65 56.36 -47.43
C ASP A 77 16.66 56.88 -48.48
N TYR A 78 16.18 58.09 -48.26
CA TYR A 78 15.21 58.75 -49.14
C TYR A 78 15.77 59.07 -50.52
N MET A 79 17.10 59.18 -50.68
CA MET A 79 17.71 59.48 -51.98
C MET A 79 17.79 58.22 -52.85
N LYS A 80 18.20 57.09 -52.29
CA LYS A 80 18.25 55.81 -53.04
C LYS A 80 16.89 55.38 -53.54
N ILE A 81 15.86 55.45 -52.69
CA ILE A 81 14.53 54.99 -53.07
C ILE A 81 13.92 55.85 -54.19
N THR A 82 14.18 57.16 -54.20
CA THR A 82 13.66 58.09 -55.22
C THR A 82 14.37 57.97 -56.57
N GLN A 83 15.57 57.40 -56.61
CA GLN A 83 16.24 57.00 -57.85
C GLN A 83 15.63 55.73 -58.45
N SER A 84 15.05 54.87 -57.61
CA SER A 84 14.50 53.58 -58.03
C SER A 84 13.00 53.61 -58.32
N LEU A 85 12.24 54.44 -57.58
CA LEU A 85 10.79 54.50 -57.62
C LEU A 85 10.28 55.95 -57.68
N ASN A 86 9.20 56.19 -58.41
CA ASN A 86 8.64 57.53 -58.57
C ASN A 86 7.71 57.91 -57.41
N TYR A 87 8.25 58.65 -56.44
CA TYR A 87 7.51 59.25 -55.32
C TYR A 87 7.01 60.69 -55.60
N THR A 88 6.88 61.08 -56.87
CA THR A 88 6.38 62.42 -57.20
C THR A 88 4.93 62.57 -56.75
N TYR A 89 4.66 63.63 -56.00
CA TYR A 89 3.38 63.88 -55.37
C TYR A 89 2.65 65.06 -56.02
N ASN A 90 1.40 64.84 -56.41
CA ASN A 90 0.55 65.89 -56.94
C ASN A 90 -0.14 66.65 -55.81
N LEU A 91 0.36 67.84 -55.51
CA LEU A 91 -0.14 68.69 -54.42
C LEU A 91 -1.57 69.21 -54.63
N ARG A 92 -2.09 69.24 -55.86
CA ARG A 92 -3.50 69.61 -56.11
C ARG A 92 -4.47 68.47 -55.79
N LYS A 93 -4.07 67.26 -56.17
CA LYS A 93 -4.91 66.07 -56.09
C LYS A 93 -4.65 65.25 -54.83
N ASN A 94 -3.69 65.67 -54.00
CA ASN A 94 -3.25 65.00 -52.78
C ASN A 94 -2.99 63.49 -52.97
N ARG A 95 -2.28 63.15 -54.06
CA ARG A 95 -1.94 61.76 -54.41
C ARG A 95 -0.61 61.67 -55.13
N TYR A 96 0.01 60.49 -55.07
CA TYR A 96 1.15 60.17 -55.93
C TYR A 96 0.76 60.17 -57.41
N ILE A 97 1.72 60.54 -58.26
CA ILE A 97 1.54 60.53 -59.72
C ILE A 97 1.73 59.11 -60.28
N SER A 98 2.57 58.29 -59.62
CA SER A 98 2.84 56.90 -59.97
C SER A 98 2.31 55.97 -58.87
N ASP A 99 2.04 54.72 -59.24
CA ASP A 99 1.70 53.63 -58.32
C ASP A 99 2.94 52.94 -57.72
N ASP A 100 4.14 53.43 -58.05
CA ASP A 100 5.41 52.90 -57.57
C ASP A 100 5.55 52.78 -56.04
N PRO A 101 4.98 53.68 -55.20
CA PRO A 101 4.96 53.48 -53.75
C PRO A 101 4.32 52.15 -53.34
N GLY A 102 3.21 51.74 -53.97
CA GLY A 102 2.57 50.46 -53.71
C GLY A 102 3.35 49.25 -54.25
N LYS A 103 4.20 49.46 -55.26
CA LYS A 103 5.11 48.41 -55.74
C LYS A 103 6.21 48.08 -54.73
N LEU A 104 6.57 49.02 -53.85
CA LEU A 104 7.50 48.72 -52.78
C LEU A 104 6.93 47.68 -51.83
N ASP A 105 5.67 47.84 -51.40
CA ASP A 105 4.97 46.86 -50.55
C ASP A 105 5.04 45.46 -51.19
N GLN A 106 4.72 45.37 -52.48
CA GLN A 106 4.76 44.12 -53.23
C GLN A 106 6.17 43.50 -53.30
N ARG A 107 7.23 44.32 -53.48
CA ARG A 107 8.62 43.84 -53.51
C ARG A 107 9.06 43.26 -52.17
N VAL A 108 8.71 43.92 -51.06
CA VAL A 108 9.05 43.42 -49.73
C VAL A 108 8.29 42.13 -49.43
N ILE A 109 6.99 42.05 -49.78
CA ILE A 109 6.21 40.82 -49.69
C ILE A 109 6.84 39.70 -50.54
N THR A 110 7.27 40.00 -51.77
CA THR A 110 7.87 39.01 -52.67
C THR A 110 9.18 38.47 -52.12
N THR A 111 10.00 39.34 -51.53
CA THR A 111 11.24 38.94 -50.86
C THR A 111 10.96 37.99 -49.69
N ALA A 112 9.99 38.35 -48.84
CA ALA A 112 9.56 37.50 -47.75
C ALA A 112 9.03 36.15 -48.26
N LYS A 113 8.21 36.15 -49.31
CA LYS A 113 7.67 34.94 -49.95
C LYS A 113 8.76 33.99 -50.43
N VAL A 114 9.75 34.49 -51.17
CA VAL A 114 10.87 33.68 -51.68
C VAL A 114 11.65 33.03 -50.53
N LEU A 115 11.88 33.77 -49.44
CA LEU A 115 12.55 33.23 -48.26
C LEU A 115 11.69 32.21 -47.52
N THR A 116 10.38 32.46 -47.36
CA THR A 116 9.44 31.49 -46.79
C THR A 116 9.46 30.19 -47.57
N LYS A 117 9.35 30.27 -48.90
CA LYS A 117 9.38 29.10 -49.79
C LYS A 117 10.63 28.24 -49.58
N LYS A 118 11.82 28.87 -49.57
CA LYS A 118 13.10 28.18 -49.33
C LYS A 118 13.12 27.35 -48.04
N HIS A 119 12.49 27.83 -46.97
CA HIS A 119 12.40 27.11 -45.70
C HIS A 119 11.30 26.04 -45.72
N LEU A 120 10.12 26.35 -46.30
CA LEU A 120 8.99 25.43 -46.33
C LEU A 120 9.21 24.21 -47.21
N GLU A 121 9.96 24.33 -48.31
CA GLU A 121 10.33 23.21 -49.18
C GLU A 121 11.13 22.12 -48.45
N GLN A 122 11.72 22.43 -47.29
CA GLN A 122 12.53 21.52 -46.49
C GLN A 122 11.79 20.96 -45.28
N MET A 123 10.56 21.42 -45.00
CA MET A 123 9.79 21.05 -43.80
C MET A 123 8.53 20.27 -44.17
N PRO A 124 8.24 19.14 -43.49
CA PRO A 124 6.95 18.47 -43.63
C PRO A 124 5.83 19.30 -42.97
N LEU A 125 4.58 19.07 -43.38
CA LEU A 125 3.43 19.86 -42.94
C LEU A 125 3.31 20.04 -41.41
N LYS A 126 3.46 18.95 -40.65
CA LYS A 126 3.35 18.99 -39.18
C LYS A 126 4.39 19.91 -38.54
N GLU A 127 5.62 19.88 -39.05
CA GLU A 127 6.70 20.74 -38.56
C GLU A 127 6.52 22.18 -39.03
N ALA A 128 6.03 22.41 -40.25
CA ALA A 128 5.73 23.73 -40.78
C ALA A 128 4.71 24.47 -39.90
N ILE A 129 3.61 23.81 -39.52
CA ILE A 129 2.56 24.38 -38.65
C ILE A 129 3.12 24.75 -37.25
N GLN A 130 4.06 23.96 -36.73
CA GLN A 130 4.65 24.15 -35.40
C GLN A 130 5.87 25.08 -35.37
N SER A 131 6.38 25.52 -36.54
CA SER A 131 7.64 26.26 -36.65
C SER A 131 7.48 27.75 -36.94
N SER A 132 6.28 28.32 -36.84
CA SER A 132 5.99 29.74 -37.13
C SER A 132 6.99 30.72 -36.50
N GLU A 133 7.36 30.56 -35.23
CA GLU A 133 8.32 31.43 -34.55
C GLU A 133 9.76 31.25 -35.05
N ARG A 134 10.16 30.00 -35.30
CA ARG A 134 11.49 29.66 -35.85
C ARG A 134 11.66 30.19 -37.27
N LEU A 135 10.60 30.05 -38.09
CA LEU A 135 10.54 30.58 -39.44
C LEU A 135 10.60 32.11 -39.43
N ALA A 136 9.79 32.78 -38.61
CA ALA A 136 9.80 34.24 -38.52
C ALA A 136 11.18 34.79 -38.11
N SER A 137 11.84 34.16 -37.13
CA SER A 137 13.17 34.56 -36.66
C SER A 137 14.27 34.35 -37.70
N SER A 138 14.18 33.27 -38.49
CA SER A 138 15.14 32.97 -39.55
C SER A 138 14.94 33.89 -40.75
N MET A 139 13.68 34.08 -41.17
CA MET A 139 13.31 35.04 -42.21
C MET A 139 13.72 36.47 -41.84
N LYS A 140 13.49 36.93 -40.59
CA LYS A 140 13.90 38.27 -40.17
C LYS A 140 15.41 38.48 -40.36
N ARG A 141 16.24 37.50 -40.01
CA ARG A 141 17.69 37.57 -40.21
C ARG A 141 18.07 37.61 -41.69
N GLU A 142 17.46 36.77 -42.52
CA GLU A 142 17.74 36.71 -43.96
C GLU A 142 17.25 37.95 -44.71
N VAL A 143 16.08 38.51 -44.35
CA VAL A 143 15.56 39.75 -44.95
C VAL A 143 16.43 40.94 -44.61
N VAL A 144 16.94 41.04 -43.37
CA VAL A 144 17.87 42.10 -42.97
C VAL A 144 19.20 42.02 -43.73
N GLN A 145 19.61 40.81 -44.13
CA GLN A 145 20.81 40.58 -44.96
C GLN A 145 20.53 40.68 -46.47
N SER A 146 19.30 41.00 -46.88
CA SER A 146 18.95 41.10 -48.28
C SER A 146 19.57 42.33 -48.93
N GLU A 147 20.51 42.11 -49.86
CA GLU A 147 21.10 43.18 -50.66
C GLU A 147 20.04 43.98 -51.45
N GLU A 148 18.91 43.37 -51.82
CA GLU A 148 17.88 44.03 -52.62
C GLU A 148 17.20 45.16 -51.82
N LEU A 149 16.88 44.93 -50.55
CA LEU A 149 16.27 45.95 -49.68
C LEU A 149 17.27 47.05 -49.30
N GLU A 150 18.54 46.67 -49.09
CA GLU A 150 19.61 47.63 -48.82
C GLU A 150 19.85 48.57 -50.00
N LYS A 151 19.84 48.05 -51.24
CA LYS A 151 19.97 48.85 -52.48
C LYS A 151 18.80 49.83 -52.63
N LEU A 152 17.60 49.46 -52.19
CA LEU A 152 16.43 50.33 -52.18
C LEU A 152 16.43 51.37 -51.04
N GLY A 153 17.27 51.21 -50.01
CA GLY A 153 17.29 52.11 -48.86
C GLY A 153 16.18 51.84 -47.84
N VAL A 154 15.71 50.59 -47.77
CA VAL A 154 14.60 50.16 -46.92
C VAL A 154 15.10 49.27 -45.79
N GLU A 155 14.64 49.56 -44.58
CA GLU A 155 14.96 48.82 -43.36
C GLU A 155 13.73 48.03 -42.89
N LEU A 156 13.91 46.74 -42.65
CA LEU A 156 12.89 45.91 -42.03
C LEU A 156 12.87 46.15 -40.52
N MET A 157 11.72 46.55 -39.99
CA MET A 157 11.51 46.77 -38.55
C MET A 157 11.03 45.50 -37.85
N SER A 158 10.00 44.87 -38.42
CA SER A 158 9.36 43.72 -37.82
C SER A 158 8.89 42.73 -38.89
N LEU A 159 8.87 41.45 -38.54
CA LEU A 159 8.31 40.38 -39.35
C LEU A 159 7.69 39.37 -38.39
N SER A 160 6.40 39.09 -38.59
CA SER A 160 5.65 38.13 -37.80
C SER A 160 4.86 37.21 -38.73
N ILE A 161 4.85 35.93 -38.38
CA ILE A 161 3.96 34.94 -38.99
C ILE A 161 2.83 34.72 -37.98
N LEU A 162 1.62 35.08 -38.37
CA LEU A 162 0.41 34.96 -37.55
C LEU A 162 -0.11 33.52 -37.55
N ALA A 163 -0.14 32.89 -38.72
CA ALA A 163 -0.62 31.52 -38.86
C ALA A 163 -0.03 30.84 -40.11
N ILE A 164 0.17 29.53 -40.00
CA ILE A 164 0.45 28.64 -41.13
C ILE A 164 -0.69 27.62 -41.14
N LEU A 165 -1.58 27.74 -42.13
CA LEU A 165 -2.82 26.99 -42.18
C LEU A 165 -2.78 26.03 -43.38
N PRO A 166 -2.91 24.70 -43.19
CA PRO A 166 -3.18 23.81 -44.30
C PRO A 166 -4.56 24.07 -44.89
N ASN A 167 -4.84 23.45 -46.05
CA ASN A 167 -6.18 23.39 -46.58
C ASN A 167 -7.17 22.77 -45.55
N LYS A 168 -8.46 23.04 -45.69
CA LYS A 168 -9.50 22.61 -44.73
C LYS A 168 -9.62 21.09 -44.62
N GLU A 169 -9.36 20.36 -45.71
CA GLU A 169 -9.47 18.89 -45.75
C GLU A 169 -8.31 18.22 -45.01
N THR A 170 -7.07 18.64 -45.29
CA THR A 170 -5.86 18.18 -44.60
C THR A 170 -5.88 18.60 -43.13
N MET A 171 -6.40 19.78 -42.79
CA MET A 171 -6.61 20.18 -41.40
C MET A 171 -7.53 19.18 -40.66
N ARG A 172 -8.69 18.84 -41.25
CA ARG A 172 -9.61 17.84 -40.69
C ARG A 172 -8.99 16.45 -40.62
N ALA A 173 -8.19 16.06 -41.61
CA ALA A 173 -7.49 14.77 -41.60
C ALA A 173 -6.44 14.70 -40.47
N LEU A 174 -5.69 15.78 -40.25
CA LEU A 174 -4.73 15.88 -39.14
C LEU A 174 -5.42 15.86 -37.78
N GLU A 175 -6.55 16.56 -37.63
CA GLU A 175 -7.36 16.53 -36.41
C GLU A 175 -7.90 15.12 -36.12
N ALA A 176 -8.41 14.43 -37.14
CA ALA A 176 -8.89 13.06 -37.00
C ALA A 176 -7.76 12.09 -36.61
N GLN A 177 -6.59 12.19 -37.24
CA GLN A 177 -5.42 11.38 -36.90
C GLN A 177 -4.95 11.65 -35.46
N ALA A 178 -4.89 12.92 -35.05
CA ALA A 178 -4.50 13.28 -33.68
C ALA A 178 -5.51 12.74 -32.66
N ARG A 179 -6.81 12.84 -32.96
CA ARG A 179 -7.87 12.29 -32.11
C ARG A 179 -7.77 10.78 -31.97
N GLU A 180 -7.52 10.07 -33.06
CA GLU A 180 -7.34 8.62 -33.05
C GLU A 180 -6.10 8.20 -32.24
N GLU A 181 -4.98 8.91 -32.40
CA GLU A 181 -3.78 8.62 -31.61
C GLU A 181 -4.01 8.83 -30.11
N ILE A 182 -4.76 9.87 -29.73
CA ILE A 182 -5.16 10.10 -28.33
C ILE A 182 -6.03 8.95 -27.80
N LEU A 183 -7.00 8.48 -28.62
CA LEU A 183 -7.85 7.34 -28.24
C LEU A 183 -7.03 6.06 -28.08
N ARG A 184 -6.11 5.79 -29.01
CA ARG A 184 -5.20 4.63 -28.94
C ARG A 184 -4.34 4.67 -27.69
N GLN A 185 -3.79 5.83 -27.33
CA GLN A 185 -2.99 5.98 -26.11
C GLN A 185 -3.83 5.77 -24.85
N ALA A 186 -5.10 6.19 -24.85
CA ALA A 186 -6.02 5.93 -23.74
C ALA A 186 -6.32 4.42 -23.60
N ASP A 187 -6.57 3.73 -24.70
CA ASP A 187 -6.80 2.29 -24.73
C ASP A 187 -5.56 1.50 -24.30
N GLU A 188 -4.38 1.91 -24.74
CA GLU A 188 -3.11 1.32 -24.31
C GLU A 188 -2.90 1.52 -22.81
N ALA A 189 -3.17 2.71 -22.28
CA ALA A 189 -3.10 2.96 -20.84
C ALA A 189 -4.11 2.09 -20.05
N LEU A 190 -5.31 1.87 -20.58
CA LEU A 190 -6.30 0.96 -19.99
C LEU A 190 -5.83 -0.50 -20.04
N TYR A 191 -5.25 -0.93 -21.16
CA TYR A 191 -4.70 -2.26 -21.33
C TYR A 191 -3.56 -2.54 -20.35
N VAL A 192 -2.60 -1.62 -20.23
CA VAL A 192 -1.49 -1.71 -19.28
C VAL A 192 -1.99 -1.78 -17.84
N ARG A 193 -2.96 -0.95 -17.46
CA ARG A 193 -3.60 -1.00 -16.13
C ARG A 193 -4.30 -2.34 -15.87
N ARG A 194 -5.06 -2.86 -16.86
CA ARG A 194 -5.75 -4.13 -16.74
C ARG A 194 -4.78 -5.29 -16.57
N ASN A 195 -3.71 -5.32 -17.38
CA ASN A 195 -2.67 -6.35 -17.26
C ASN A 195 -1.98 -6.31 -15.91
N ALA A 196 -1.64 -5.12 -15.40
CA ALA A 196 -1.06 -4.98 -14.07
C ALA A 196 -2.00 -5.51 -12.96
N SER A 197 -3.30 -5.22 -13.05
CA SER A 197 -4.29 -5.77 -12.11
C SER A 197 -4.40 -7.29 -12.18
N ILE A 198 -4.41 -7.87 -13.38
CA ILE A 198 -4.48 -9.34 -13.55
C ILE A 198 -3.20 -10.01 -13.02
N GLU A 199 -2.03 -9.43 -13.29
CA GLU A 199 -0.76 -9.95 -12.76
C GLU A 199 -0.74 -9.90 -11.23
N GLN A 200 -1.24 -8.80 -10.66
CA GLN A 200 -1.39 -8.68 -9.21
C GLN A 200 -2.36 -9.72 -8.65
N GLU A 201 -3.51 -9.96 -9.31
CA GLU A 201 -4.46 -10.99 -8.90
C GLU A 201 -3.84 -12.40 -8.97
N ARG A 202 -3.05 -12.70 -10.00
CA ARG A 202 -2.30 -13.96 -10.09
C ARG A 202 -1.32 -14.10 -8.93
N LYS A 203 -0.55 -13.05 -8.62
CA LYS A 203 0.40 -13.05 -7.48
C LYS A 203 -0.32 -13.24 -6.15
N VAL A 204 -1.49 -12.60 -5.96
CA VAL A 204 -2.30 -12.79 -4.75
C VAL A 204 -2.77 -14.23 -4.63
N LYS A 205 -3.34 -14.81 -5.70
CA LYS A 205 -3.77 -16.23 -5.71
C LYS A 205 -2.62 -17.20 -5.45
N GLU A 206 -1.45 -16.96 -6.03
CA GLU A 206 -0.26 -17.78 -5.79
C GLU A 206 0.19 -17.70 -4.32
N ASN A 207 0.19 -16.49 -3.74
CA ASN A 207 0.48 -16.31 -2.31
C ASN A 207 -0.57 -16.96 -1.40
N GLU A 208 -1.85 -16.89 -1.76
CA GLU A 208 -2.94 -17.54 -1.03
C GLU A 208 -2.75 -19.06 -1.03
N LEU A 209 -2.48 -19.67 -2.19
CA LEU A 209 -2.19 -21.11 -2.31
C LEU A 209 -0.95 -21.51 -1.50
N ASN A 210 0.13 -20.73 -1.57
CA ASN A 210 1.34 -20.97 -0.78
C ASN A 210 1.07 -20.88 0.73
N THR A 211 0.21 -19.94 1.13
CA THR A 211 -0.22 -19.79 2.54
C THR A 211 -1.04 -21.00 2.97
N GLU A 212 -1.95 -21.50 2.13
CA GLU A 212 -2.76 -22.68 2.42
C GLU A 212 -1.89 -23.94 2.55
N ILE A 213 -0.91 -24.14 1.66
CA ILE A 213 0.10 -25.20 1.77
C ILE A 213 0.90 -25.07 3.08
N ALA A 214 1.33 -23.86 3.44
CA ALA A 214 2.05 -23.62 4.69
C ALA A 214 1.19 -23.92 5.94
N VAL A 215 -0.11 -23.64 5.90
CA VAL A 215 -1.05 -23.96 6.98
C VAL A 215 -1.24 -25.47 7.10
N GLU A 216 -1.47 -26.18 5.99
CA GLU A 216 -1.66 -27.64 6.00
C GLU A 216 -0.39 -28.39 6.44
N THR A 217 0.78 -27.99 5.95
CA THR A 217 2.07 -28.56 6.42
C THR A 217 2.29 -28.33 7.90
N LYS A 218 1.94 -27.14 8.43
CA LYS A 218 2.03 -26.84 9.86
C LYS A 218 1.02 -27.64 10.68
N LYS A 219 -0.20 -27.86 10.18
CA LYS A 219 -1.17 -28.77 10.81
C LYS A 219 -0.67 -30.20 10.88
N GLN A 220 -0.04 -30.71 9.80
CA GLN A 220 0.59 -32.03 9.79
C GLN A 220 1.70 -32.11 10.85
N GLN A 221 2.61 -31.14 10.90
CA GLN A 221 3.65 -31.08 11.93
C GLN A 221 3.09 -31.03 13.36
N ILE A 222 2.03 -30.25 13.60
CA ILE A 222 1.35 -30.20 14.91
C ILE A 222 0.78 -31.57 15.26
N ARG A 223 0.11 -32.24 14.31
CA ARG A 223 -0.47 -33.58 14.53
C ARG A 223 0.60 -34.63 14.80
N GLU A 224 1.71 -34.61 14.07
CA GLU A 224 2.86 -35.48 14.34
C GLU A 224 3.44 -35.23 15.72
N THR A 225 3.63 -33.96 16.10
CA THR A 225 4.14 -33.57 17.42
C THR A 225 3.19 -34.03 18.53
N GLN A 226 1.87 -33.86 18.35
CA GLN A 226 0.85 -34.34 19.29
C GLN A 226 0.89 -35.85 19.45
N LEU A 227 0.97 -36.61 18.36
CA LEU A 227 1.10 -38.07 18.41
C LEU A 227 2.39 -38.50 19.10
N HIS A 228 3.49 -37.79 18.85
CA HIS A 228 4.77 -38.06 19.50
C HIS A 228 4.71 -37.79 21.00
N ALA A 229 4.05 -36.69 21.40
CA ALA A 229 3.79 -36.37 22.80
C ALA A 229 2.89 -37.42 23.45
N GLU A 230 1.80 -37.83 22.80
CA GLU A 230 0.90 -38.87 23.32
C GLU A 230 1.62 -40.22 23.49
N ARG A 231 2.45 -40.63 22.51
CA ARG A 231 3.31 -41.81 22.66
C ARG A 231 4.25 -41.68 23.85
N SER A 232 4.88 -40.52 24.04
CA SER A 232 5.79 -40.29 25.17
C SER A 232 5.08 -40.37 26.52
N VAL A 233 3.83 -39.88 26.61
CA VAL A 233 3.00 -39.99 27.81
C VAL A 233 2.65 -41.45 28.07
N LYS A 234 2.21 -42.21 27.06
CA LYS A 234 1.92 -43.64 27.21
C LYS A 234 3.15 -44.45 27.60
N GLN A 235 4.33 -44.15 27.03
CA GLN A 235 5.58 -44.80 27.41
C GLN A 235 5.90 -44.55 28.89
N LYS A 236 5.84 -43.29 29.34
CA LYS A 236 6.03 -42.97 30.77
C LYS A 236 5.00 -43.62 31.68
N GLN A 237 3.73 -43.71 31.25
CA GLN A 237 2.69 -44.41 32.00
C GLN A 237 3.02 -45.90 32.16
N ASN A 238 3.41 -46.57 31.07
CA ASN A 238 3.83 -47.98 31.14
C ASN A 238 5.07 -48.17 32.02
N GLU A 239 6.05 -47.27 31.96
CA GLU A 239 7.23 -47.29 32.84
C GLU A 239 6.82 -47.15 34.32
N MET A 240 5.96 -46.18 34.65
CA MET A 240 5.44 -46.00 36.02
C MET A 240 4.64 -47.23 36.49
N GLU A 241 3.82 -47.84 35.63
CA GLU A 241 3.09 -49.07 35.94
C GLU A 241 4.05 -50.24 36.22
N GLN A 242 5.12 -50.37 35.43
CA GLN A 242 6.17 -51.37 35.68
C GLN A 242 6.89 -51.14 37.01
N GLU A 243 7.27 -49.89 37.31
CA GLU A 243 7.88 -49.54 38.59
C GLU A 243 6.93 -49.82 39.77
N GLN A 244 5.64 -49.50 39.62
CA GLN A 244 4.63 -49.77 40.65
C GLN A 244 4.42 -51.27 40.86
N LEU A 245 4.39 -52.06 39.78
CA LEU A 245 4.31 -53.52 39.86
C LEU A 245 5.53 -54.10 40.57
N GLN A 246 6.75 -53.67 40.21
CA GLN A 246 7.98 -54.09 40.89
C GLN A 246 7.96 -53.74 42.38
N PHE A 247 7.52 -52.52 42.73
CA PHE A 247 7.35 -52.11 44.12
C PHE A 247 6.35 -53.01 44.86
N ASN A 248 5.20 -53.30 44.25
CA ASN A 248 4.18 -54.17 44.84
C ASN A 248 4.71 -55.61 45.03
N THR A 249 5.42 -56.16 44.05
CA THR A 249 6.07 -57.49 44.17
C THR A 249 7.07 -57.53 45.32
N ALA A 250 7.94 -56.52 45.42
CA ALA A 250 8.91 -56.42 46.52
C ALA A 250 8.22 -56.26 47.89
N MET A 251 7.09 -55.56 47.96
CA MET A 251 6.28 -55.49 49.18
C MET A 251 5.66 -56.84 49.54
N GLU A 252 5.15 -57.59 48.57
CA GLU A 252 4.54 -58.89 48.80
C GLU A 252 5.60 -59.92 49.26
N GLU A 253 6.81 -59.88 48.71
CA GLU A 253 7.96 -60.68 49.18
C GLU A 253 8.32 -60.35 50.64
N ARG A 254 8.38 -59.05 50.99
CA ARG A 254 8.62 -58.64 52.39
C ARG A 254 7.51 -59.09 53.33
N LYS A 255 6.24 -59.08 52.88
CA LYS A 255 5.13 -59.63 53.66
C LYS A 255 5.27 -61.13 53.88
N GLN A 256 5.66 -61.89 52.85
CA GLN A 256 5.92 -63.33 53.01
C GLN A 256 6.99 -63.60 54.07
N GLN A 257 8.10 -62.88 54.02
CA GLN A 257 9.17 -62.97 55.03
C GLN A 257 8.67 -62.63 56.44
N LEU A 258 7.84 -61.58 56.57
CA LEU A 258 7.22 -61.22 57.85
C LEU A 258 6.28 -62.31 58.37
N ILE A 259 5.49 -62.93 57.50
CA ILE A 259 4.59 -64.04 57.87
C ILE A 259 5.40 -65.25 58.35
N GLU A 260 6.47 -65.62 57.65
CA GLU A 260 7.38 -66.71 58.08
C GLU A 260 7.99 -66.44 59.45
N LEU A 261 8.49 -65.21 59.68
CA LEU A 261 8.98 -64.78 60.99
C LEU A 261 7.90 -64.85 62.07
N THR A 262 6.66 -64.46 61.73
CA THR A 262 5.54 -64.49 62.68
C THR A 262 5.15 -65.92 63.05
N ILE A 263 5.13 -66.84 62.09
CA ILE A 263 4.87 -68.27 62.32
C ILE A 263 5.99 -68.88 63.18
N ALA A 264 7.25 -68.55 62.90
CA ALA A 264 8.39 -69.02 63.70
C ALA A 264 8.29 -68.54 65.15
N ASN A 265 7.93 -67.27 65.37
CA ASN A 265 7.71 -66.72 66.70
C ASN A 265 6.53 -67.38 67.43
N GLN A 266 5.40 -67.58 66.74
CA GLN A 266 4.22 -68.23 67.32
C GLN A 266 4.49 -69.69 67.74
N ASN A 267 5.24 -70.44 66.94
CA ASN A 267 5.63 -71.81 67.29
C ASN A 267 6.54 -71.83 68.52
N ALA A 268 7.54 -70.94 68.58
CA ALA A 268 8.42 -70.83 69.75
C ALA A 268 7.65 -70.45 71.03
N GLU A 269 6.66 -69.57 70.93
CA GLU A 269 5.80 -69.19 72.06
C GLU A 269 4.86 -70.33 72.49
N ALA A 270 4.32 -71.09 71.53
CA ALA A 270 3.49 -72.26 71.78
C ALA A 270 4.29 -73.39 72.46
N ASP A 271 5.53 -73.64 72.03
CA ASP A 271 6.43 -74.62 72.65
C ASP A 271 6.78 -74.23 74.09
N ALA A 272 7.01 -72.92 74.35
CA ALA A 272 7.23 -72.41 75.70
C ALA A 272 6.01 -72.63 76.62
N LYS A 273 4.80 -72.32 76.12
CA LYS A 273 3.53 -72.55 76.84
C LYS A 273 3.26 -74.03 77.11
N ALA A 274 3.55 -74.91 76.16
CA ALA A 274 3.40 -76.35 76.34
C ALA A 274 4.32 -76.88 77.46
N TYR A 275 5.55 -76.38 77.52
CA TYR A 275 6.52 -76.73 78.57
C TYR A 275 6.07 -76.25 79.95
N GLU A 276 5.53 -75.02 80.03
CA GLU A 276 5.00 -74.42 81.26
C GLU A 276 3.79 -75.21 81.80
N ILE A 277 2.83 -75.53 80.93
CA ILE A 277 1.64 -76.32 81.30
C ILE A 277 2.02 -77.75 81.75
N ALA A 278 2.98 -78.39 81.08
CA ALA A 278 3.45 -79.73 81.45
C ALA A 278 4.15 -79.74 82.83
N ALA A 279 4.92 -78.70 83.17
CA ALA A 279 5.54 -78.55 84.48
C ALA A 279 4.50 -78.35 85.60
N VAL A 280 3.44 -77.56 85.34
CA VAL A 280 2.33 -77.36 86.28
C VAL A 280 1.54 -78.66 86.48
N MET A 281 1.21 -79.38 85.41
CA MET A 281 0.47 -80.65 85.47
C MET A 281 1.19 -81.75 86.27
N ASN A 282 2.53 -81.84 86.16
CA ASN A 282 3.32 -82.80 86.95
C ASN A 282 3.32 -82.49 88.45
N SER A 283 3.16 -81.23 88.86
CA SER A 283 3.14 -80.83 90.28
C SER A 283 1.81 -81.11 90.99
N LEU A 284 0.73 -81.40 90.24
CA LEU A 284 -0.62 -81.62 90.75
C LEU A 284 -1.03 -83.11 90.82
N GLN A 285 -0.13 -84.03 90.48
CA GLN A 285 -0.41 -85.46 90.30
C GLN A 285 -0.66 -86.25 91.61
N GLN A 286 -0.43 -85.66 92.78
CA GLN A 286 -0.50 -86.31 94.11
C GLN A 286 -1.60 -85.72 95.01
N VAL A 287 -2.52 -84.93 94.46
CA VAL A 287 -3.60 -84.28 95.24
C VAL A 287 -4.89 -85.09 95.10
N GLU A 288 -5.47 -85.47 96.25
CA GLU A 288 -6.77 -86.16 96.38
C GLU A 288 -7.88 -85.46 95.56
N PRO A 289 -8.73 -86.18 94.81
CA PRO A 289 -9.79 -85.58 93.97
C PRO A 289 -10.74 -84.65 94.72
N SER A 290 -10.95 -84.92 96.01
CA SER A 290 -11.75 -84.10 96.93
C SER A 290 -11.11 -82.73 97.25
N VAL A 291 -9.77 -82.63 97.22
CA VAL A 291 -9.01 -81.40 97.46
C VAL A 291 -8.84 -80.58 96.17
N LEU A 292 -8.75 -81.23 95.00
CA LEU A 292 -8.75 -80.56 93.69
C LEU A 292 -10.09 -79.85 93.40
N GLN A 293 -11.23 -80.43 93.83
CA GLN A 293 -12.52 -79.75 93.79
C GLN A 293 -12.58 -78.57 94.76
N ALA A 294 -12.01 -78.68 95.97
CA ALA A 294 -11.95 -77.58 96.93
C ALA A 294 -11.05 -76.42 96.45
N MET A 295 -9.95 -76.70 95.73
CA MET A 295 -9.09 -75.67 95.12
C MET A 295 -9.71 -75.04 93.87
N ALA A 296 -10.43 -75.82 93.04
CA ALA A 296 -11.22 -75.28 91.93
C ALA A 296 -12.34 -74.35 92.44
N ASN A 297 -12.96 -74.69 93.57
CA ASN A 297 -14.01 -73.88 94.20
C ASN A 297 -13.50 -72.58 94.87
N MET A 298 -12.20 -72.47 95.16
CA MET A 298 -11.60 -71.25 95.73
C MET A 298 -11.34 -70.12 94.70
N GLY A 299 -11.41 -70.43 93.40
CA GLY A 299 -11.18 -69.47 92.31
C GLY A 299 -12.32 -69.35 91.30
N MET A 300 -13.48 -69.94 91.59
CA MET A 300 -14.65 -69.90 90.70
C MET A 300 -15.46 -68.61 90.87
N ASN A 301 -15.77 -67.94 89.75
CA ASN A 301 -16.67 -66.79 89.69
C ASN A 301 -18.06 -67.15 90.25
N SER A 302 -18.71 -66.18 90.92
CA SER A 302 -20.02 -66.27 91.59
C SER A 302 -21.06 -67.07 90.82
N ASP A 303 -21.10 -66.91 89.49
CA ASP A 303 -22.09 -67.51 88.60
C ASP A 303 -22.00 -69.05 88.56
N LYS A 304 -20.78 -69.60 88.70
CA LYS A 304 -20.54 -71.05 88.68
C LYS A 304 -20.82 -71.72 90.02
N LEU A 305 -20.65 -71.01 91.14
CA LEU A 305 -21.01 -71.49 92.48
C LEU A 305 -22.54 -71.58 92.66
N ILE A 306 -23.27 -70.62 92.07
CA ILE A 306 -24.74 -70.62 92.06
C ILE A 306 -25.28 -71.82 91.26
N ALA A 307 -24.69 -72.11 90.09
CA ALA A 307 -25.08 -73.26 89.27
C ALA A 307 -24.95 -74.60 90.03
N LEU A 308 -23.90 -74.76 90.84
CA LEU A 308 -23.69 -75.96 91.66
C LEU A 308 -24.70 -76.08 92.81
N ALA A 309 -25.04 -74.95 93.47
CA ALA A 309 -26.05 -74.92 94.52
C ALA A 309 -27.48 -75.23 94.02
N PHE A 310 -27.81 -74.83 92.78
CA PHE A 310 -29.07 -75.21 92.12
C PHE A 310 -29.12 -76.71 91.81
N GLN A 311 -27.99 -77.34 91.48
CA GLN A 311 -27.91 -78.77 91.23
C GLN A 311 -28.14 -79.61 92.50
N GLU A 312 -27.53 -79.23 93.63
CA GLU A 312 -27.77 -79.89 94.93
C GLU A 312 -29.20 -79.67 95.48
N LEU A 313 -29.79 -78.49 95.24
CA LEU A 313 -31.20 -78.20 95.55
C LEU A 313 -32.16 -79.05 94.71
N ALA A 314 -31.83 -79.32 93.44
CA ALA A 314 -32.63 -80.16 92.56
C ALA A 314 -32.55 -81.65 92.96
N GLU A 315 -31.40 -82.14 93.41
CA GLU A 315 -31.22 -83.55 93.83
C GLU A 315 -31.97 -83.90 95.13
N ASN A 316 -32.22 -82.93 96.02
CA ASN A 316 -32.97 -83.14 97.27
C ASN A 316 -34.44 -82.65 97.23
N ALA A 317 -34.96 -82.28 96.06
CA ALA A 317 -36.28 -81.66 95.89
C ALA A 317 -37.48 -82.53 96.32
N GLY A 318 -37.31 -83.84 96.49
CA GLY A 318 -38.36 -84.76 96.96
C GLY A 318 -38.79 -84.58 98.43
N LYS A 319 -38.04 -83.82 99.25
CA LYS A 319 -38.36 -83.56 100.67
C LYS A 319 -38.92 -82.15 100.94
N ILE A 320 -39.10 -81.33 99.91
CA ILE A 320 -39.49 -79.91 100.04
C ILE A 320 -40.81 -79.70 99.28
N GLY A 321 -41.92 -79.52 100.02
CA GLY A 321 -43.27 -79.53 99.43
C GLY A 321 -43.60 -78.38 98.46
N GLN A 322 -42.96 -77.21 98.60
CA GLN A 322 -43.07 -76.10 97.64
C GLN A 322 -41.98 -75.06 97.91
N LEU A 323 -41.15 -74.73 96.92
CA LEU A 323 -40.16 -73.65 96.98
C LEU A 323 -40.57 -72.57 95.96
N ASN A 324 -40.96 -71.39 96.45
CA ASN A 324 -41.27 -70.24 95.61
C ASN A 324 -40.02 -69.37 95.44
N ILE A 325 -39.45 -69.35 94.23
CA ILE A 325 -38.33 -68.47 93.88
C ILE A 325 -38.91 -67.22 93.21
N SER A 326 -38.76 -66.06 93.85
CA SER A 326 -39.20 -64.78 93.28
C SER A 326 -38.19 -64.25 92.24
N PRO A 327 -38.64 -63.55 91.18
CA PRO A 327 -37.77 -62.99 90.14
C PRO A 327 -36.67 -62.07 90.67
N ASP A 328 -36.94 -61.31 91.73
CA ASP A 328 -35.97 -60.40 92.36
C ASP A 328 -34.76 -61.12 92.99
N LEU A 329 -34.96 -62.35 93.50
CA LEU A 329 -33.90 -63.12 94.16
C LEU A 329 -32.92 -63.72 93.14
N LEU A 330 -33.43 -64.12 91.96
CA LEU A 330 -32.62 -64.54 90.81
C LEU A 330 -31.81 -63.37 90.23
N GLN A 331 -32.41 -62.18 90.19
CA GLN A 331 -31.75 -60.99 89.64
C GLN A 331 -30.65 -60.46 90.58
N GLY A 332 -30.82 -60.59 91.90
CA GLY A 332 -29.78 -60.26 92.89
C GLY A 332 -28.59 -61.23 92.92
N LEU A 333 -28.80 -62.50 92.53
CA LEU A 333 -27.74 -63.52 92.48
C LEU A 333 -26.92 -63.50 91.18
N MET A 334 -27.49 -63.04 90.05
CA MET A 334 -26.78 -62.97 88.77
C MET A 334 -26.00 -61.66 88.52
N ASN A 335 -26.03 -60.70 89.47
CA ASN A 335 -25.30 -59.46 89.35
C ASN A 335 -24.07 -59.45 90.28
N PRO A 336 -22.84 -59.25 89.77
CA PRO A 336 -21.66 -59.06 90.61
C PRO A 336 -21.75 -57.73 91.38
N PRO A 337 -21.19 -57.63 92.61
CA PRO A 337 -21.22 -56.40 93.39
C PRO A 337 -20.37 -55.30 92.74
N THR A 338 -21.02 -54.27 92.23
CA THR A 338 -20.39 -53.06 91.69
C THR A 338 -19.75 -52.28 92.85
N ARG A 339 -18.41 -52.24 92.91
CA ARG A 339 -17.69 -51.25 93.72
C ARG A 339 -17.88 -49.88 93.10
N GLU A 340 -18.56 -49.00 93.82
CA GLU A 340 -18.59 -47.56 93.58
C GLU A 340 -17.24 -46.89 93.90
N GLN A 341 -17.14 -45.65 93.38
CA GLN A 341 -16.20 -44.58 93.68
C GLN A 341 -14.87 -44.66 92.94
N GLY A 342 -14.40 -43.65 92.24
CA GLY A 342 -14.75 -42.23 92.18
C GLY A 342 -13.50 -41.58 91.56
N GLY A 343 -13.61 -40.83 90.48
CA GLY A 343 -13.95 -39.41 90.58
C GLY A 343 -12.69 -38.55 90.46
N ARG A 344 -12.80 -37.55 89.57
CA ARG A 344 -12.08 -36.25 89.46
C ARG A 344 -11.39 -36.10 88.10
N ALA A 345 -12.03 -35.39 87.17
CA ALA A 345 -12.12 -33.93 87.10
C ALA A 345 -10.79 -33.29 86.65
N ARG A 346 -10.72 -32.92 85.37
CA ARG A 346 -11.10 -31.59 84.89
C ARG A 346 -11.45 -31.64 83.42
#